data_AF-A0A914TI11-F1
#
_entry.id   AF-A0A914TI11-F1
#
_cell.length_a   1.000
_cell.length_b   1.000
_cell.length_c   1.000
_cell.angle_alpha   90.00
_cell.angle_beta   90.00
_cell.angle_gamma   90.00
#
_symmetry.space_group_name_H-M   'P 1'
#
loop_
_entity.id
_entity.type
_entity.pdbx_description
1 polymer ?
#
loop_
_entity_poly.entity_id
_entity_poly.type
_entity_poly.pdbx_seq_one_letter_code
_entity_poly.pdbx_strand_id
1 'polypeptide(L)' 'MADIPEYCQVLEVAAADGSIKKLIFPKALDLNRPKRPRTTFSKEQLIILK' A
#
# COMPACT_ATOMS: atom_id res chain seq x y z
N MET A 1 12.46 12.95 18.38
CA MET A 1 11.50 12.61 17.31
C MET A 1 12.31 12.32 16.07
N ALA A 2 12.08 11.19 15.40
CA ALA A 2 12.78 10.90 14.14
C ALA A 2 12.43 11.99 13.14
N ASP A 3 13.44 12.63 12.55
CA ASP A 3 13.26 13.61 11.49
C ASP A 3 12.68 12.89 10.27
N ILE A 4 11.47 13.24 9.87
CA ILE A 4 10.77 12.57 8.78
C ILE A 4 11.21 13.28 7.50
N PRO A 5 11.82 12.57 6.54
CA PRO A 5 12.27 13.20 5.30
C PRO A 5 11.12 13.92 4.57
N GLU A 6 11.42 15.04 3.92
CA GLU A 6 10.41 15.87 3.25
C GLU A 6 9.59 15.12 2.19
N TYR A 7 10.16 14.09 1.57
CA TYR A 7 9.49 13.26 0.57
C TYR A 7 8.55 12.20 1.17
N CYS A 8 8.39 12.17 2.49
CA CYS A 8 7.54 11.23 3.21
C CYS A 8 6.26 11.89 3.78
N GLN A 9 5.24 11.08 4.02
CA GLN A 9 3.97 11.41 4.67
C GLN A 9 3.69 10.37 5.76
N VAL A 10 2.87 10.77 6.74
CA VAL A 10 2.52 9.92 7.89
C VAL A 10 1.04 9.57 7.84
N LEU A 11 0.74 8.27 7.94
CA LEU A 11 -0.61 7.77 8.18
C LEU A 11 -0.72 7.33 9.64
N GLU A 12 -1.68 7.90 10.36
CA GLU A 12 -1.98 7.51 11.73
C GLU A 12 -3.13 6.49 11.75
N VAL A 13 -2.88 5.36 12.39
CA VAL A 13 -3.85 4.26 12.49
C VAL A 13 -4.10 3.96 13.95
N ALA A 14 -5.37 4.04 14.36
CA ALA A 14 -5.79 3.60 15.69
C ALA A 14 -5.79 2.06 15.73
N ALA A 15 -5.05 1.50 16.67
CA ALA A 15 -5.07 0.08 16.97
C ALA A 15 -6.22 -0.27 17.93
N ALA A 16 -6.57 -1.55 18.00
CA ALA A 16 -7.68 -2.05 18.82
C ALA A 16 -7.47 -1.82 20.33
N ASP A 17 -6.23 -1.62 20.77
CA ASP A 17 -5.83 -1.30 22.14
C ASP A 17 -5.91 0.21 22.46
N GLY A 18 -6.39 1.03 21.52
CA GLY A 18 -6.46 2.49 21.65
C GLY A 18 -5.14 3.21 21.40
N SER A 19 -4.06 2.48 21.07
CA SER A 19 -2.79 3.09 20.68
C SER A 19 -2.84 3.66 19.27
N ILE A 20 -2.11 4.76 19.03
CA ILE A 20 -1.95 5.35 17.69
C ILE A 20 -0.63 4.85 17.11
N LYS A 21 -0.70 4.16 15.98
CA LYS A 21 0.47 3.73 15.21
C LYS A 21 0.71 4.69 14.06
N LYS A 22 1.95 5.15 13.92
CA LYS A 22 2.38 6.02 12.82
C LYS A 22 3.08 5.19 11.75
N LEU A 23 2.56 5.22 10.53
CA LEU A 23 3.13 4.57 9.36
C LEU A 23 3.72 5.65 8.46
N ILE A 24 4.93 5.43 7.95
CA ILE A 24 5.62 6.39 7.07
C ILE A 24 5.56 5.86 5.64
N PHE A 25 5.07 6.68 4.71
CA PHE A 25 4.99 6.37 3.29
C PHE A 25 5.67 7.46 2.46
N PRO A 26 6.15 7.16 1.25
CA PRO A 26 6.50 8.20 0.29
C PRO A 26 5.28 9.07 -0.07
N LYS A 27 5.44 10.38 -0.24
CA LYS A 27 4.39 11.29 -0.73
C LYS A 27 3.91 10.93 -2.14
N ALA A 28 4.78 10.35 -2.96
CA ALA A 28 4.46 9.91 -4.31
C ALA A 28 3.58 8.64 -4.34
N LEU A 29 3.37 7.97 -3.21
CA LEU A 29 2.50 6.80 -3.12
C LEU A 29 1.04 7.23 -3.01
N ASP A 30 0.23 6.84 -3.99
CA ASP A 30 -1.22 7.06 -3.96
C ASP A 30 -1.91 6.03 -3.04
N LEU A 31 -2.20 6.46 -1.80
CA LEU A 31 -2.87 5.65 -0.77
C LEU A 31 -4.39 5.52 -1.00
N ASN A 32 -4.99 6.39 -1.81
CA ASN A 32 -6.43 6.35 -2.10
C ASN A 32 -6.77 5.42 -3.26
N ARG A 33 -5.73 4.91 -3.94
CA ARG A 33 -5.90 4.04 -5.09
C ARG A 33 -6.59 2.73 -4.71
N PRO A 34 -7.70 2.35 -5.38
CA PRO A 34 -8.39 1.11 -5.05
C PRO A 34 -7.51 -0.11 -5.29
N LYS A 35 -7.69 -1.15 -4.45
CA LYS A 35 -7.02 -2.44 -4.61
C LYS A 35 -7.41 -3.03 -5.97
N ARG A 36 -6.41 -3.28 -6.82
CA ARG A 36 -6.66 -3.95 -8.10
C ARG A 36 -7.06 -5.41 -7.85
N PRO A 37 -7.95 -6.01 -8.66
CA PRO A 37 -8.17 -7.44 -8.68
C PRO A 37 -6.84 -8.19 -8.87
N ARG A 38 -6.71 -9.37 -8.26
CA ARG A 38 -5.55 -10.23 -8.50
C ARG A 38 -5.57 -10.63 -9.97
N THR A 39 -4.47 -10.42 -10.69
CA THR A 39 -4.31 -10.95 -12.04
C THR A 39 -4.40 -12.47 -11.98
N THR A 40 -5.35 -13.03 -12.69
CA THR A 40 -5.51 -14.47 -12.90
C THR A 40 -5.48 -14.73 -14.40
N PHE A 41 -4.91 -15.87 -14.77
CA PHE A 41 -4.93 -16.33 -16.15
C PHE A 41 -5.88 -17.52 -16.28
N SER A 42 -6.63 -17.56 -17.37
CA SER A 42 -7.32 -18.78 -17.78
C SER A 42 -6.31 -19.83 -18.26
N LYS A 43 -6.75 -21.09 -18.39
CA LYS A 43 -5.88 -22.16 -18.91
C LYS A 43 -5.42 -21.84 -20.34
N GLU A 44 -6.30 -21.29 -21.16
CA GLU A 44 -6.04 -20.91 -22.54
C GLU A 44 -5.01 -19.77 -22.61
N GLN A 45 -5.14 -18.76 -21.74
CA GLN A 45 -4.17 -17.66 -21.65
C GLN A 45 -2.78 -18.15 -21.24
N LEU A 46 -2.68 -19.12 -20.32
CA LEU A 46 -1.40 -19.72 -19.94
C LEU A 46 -0.75 -20.52 -21.07
N ILE A 47 -1.53 -21.13 -21.98
CA ILE A 47 -0.99 -21.85 -23.14
C ILE A 47 -0.35 -20.87 -24.14
N ILE A 48 -0.95 -19.68 -24.32
CA ILE A 48 -0.45 -18.64 -25.24
C ILE A 48 0.78 -17.90 -24.67
N LEU A 49 0.88 -17.81 -23.34
CA LEU A 49 1.99 -17.14 -22.65
C LEU A 49 3.22 -18.02 -22.41
N LYS A 50 3.13 -19.32 -22.71
CA LYS A 50 4.29 -20.23 -22.72
C LYS A 50 5.14 -19.99 -23.96
#